data_AF-A0A965W555-F1
#
_entry.id   AF-A0A965W555-F1
#
_cell.length_a   1.000
_cell.length_b   1.000
_cell.length_c   1.000
_cell.angle_alpha   90.00
_cell.angle_beta   90.00
_cell.angle_gamma   90.00
#
_symmetry.space_group_name_H-M   'P 1'
#
loop_
_entity.id
_entity.type
_entity.pdbx_description
1 polymer ?
#
loop_
_entity_poly.entity_id
_entity_poly.type
_entity_poly.pdbx_seq_one_letter_code
_entity_poly.pdbx_strand_id
1 'polypeptide(L)'
;MQLQISHHGKSISKARVFIKCNASNFPGSDTLNYDAAFTCNEDGKVQIAVYPGQYYLWASGMDYSVPPPYIVNGGIPVTMRFNEQRNLQVPVSEGD
;
A
#
# COMPACT_ATOMS: atom_id res chain seq x y z
N MET A 1 -10.83 -4.46 -4.66
CA MET A 1 -9.92 -3.30 -4.85
C MET A 1 -8.63 -3.78 -5.50
N GLN A 2 -8.12 -3.08 -6.50
CA GLN A 2 -6.81 -3.33 -7.12
C GLN A 2 -5.86 -2.20 -6.75
N LEU A 3 -4.66 -2.54 -6.32
CA LEU A 3 -3.63 -1.59 -5.90
C LEU A 3 -2.43 -1.67 -6.84
N GLN A 4 -1.80 -0.52 -7.09
CA GLN A 4 -0.50 -0.37 -7.73
C GLN A 4 0.41 0.41 -6.78
N ILE A 5 1.52 -0.19 -6.37
CA ILE A 5 2.52 0.49 -5.54
C ILE A 5 3.51 1.19 -6.46
N SER A 6 3.75 2.47 -6.21
CA SER A 6 4.57 3.28 -7.10
C SER A 6 5.39 4.35 -6.40
N HIS A 7 6.65 4.46 -6.81
CA HIS A 7 7.57 5.53 -6.45
C HIS A 7 7.81 6.40 -7.70
N HIS A 8 7.42 7.67 -7.68
CA HIS A 8 7.57 8.59 -8.83
C HIS A 8 7.13 8.01 -10.20
N GLY A 9 6.05 7.23 -10.23
CA GLY A 9 5.54 6.59 -11.45
C GLY A 9 6.20 5.24 -11.80
N LYS A 10 7.30 4.87 -11.13
CA LYS A 10 7.91 3.54 -11.21
C LYS A 10 7.11 2.56 -10.38
N SER A 11 6.76 1.40 -10.93
CA SER A 11 6.15 0.30 -10.17
C SER A 11 7.15 -0.35 -9.22
N ILE A 12 6.74 -0.61 -7.98
CA ILE A 12 7.59 -1.29 -7.00
C ILE A 12 7.23 -2.77 -6.94
N SER A 13 8.05 -3.60 -7.59
CA SER A 13 7.91 -5.06 -7.60
C SER A 13 7.90 -5.62 -6.18
N LYS A 14 7.05 -6.62 -5.92
CA LYS A 14 6.99 -7.39 -4.66
C LYS A 14 6.85 -6.56 -3.39
N ALA A 15 6.34 -5.32 -3.49
CA ALA A 15 6.01 -4.51 -2.33
C ALA A 15 5.04 -5.24 -1.39
N ARG A 16 5.20 -5.00 -0.09
CA ARG A 16 4.27 -5.42 0.94
C ARG A 16 3.22 -4.33 1.13
N VAL A 17 1.96 -4.72 1.18
CA VAL A 17 0.83 -3.83 1.49
C VAL A 17 0.17 -4.31 2.76
N PHE A 18 -0.01 -3.40 3.69
CA PHE A 18 -0.65 -3.61 4.98
C PHE A 18 -1.95 -2.81 5.02
N ILE A 19 -3.00 -3.43 5.59
CA ILE A 19 -4.34 -2.85 5.64
C ILE A 19 -4.77 -2.72 7.08
N LYS A 20 -5.16 -1.50 7.48
CA LYS A 20 -5.88 -1.25 8.71
C LYS A 20 -7.34 -0.95 8.39
N CYS A 21 -8.24 -1.76 8.93
CA CYS A 21 -9.68 -1.56 8.86
C CYS A 21 -10.10 -0.44 9.83
N ASN A 22 -11.16 0.28 9.45
CA ASN A 22 -11.77 1.36 10.24
C ASN A 22 -10.78 2.48 10.62
N ALA A 23 -9.85 2.79 9.72
CA ALA A 23 -8.85 3.83 9.95
C ALA A 23 -8.68 4.72 8.72
N SER A 24 -8.61 6.04 8.95
CA SER A 24 -8.20 7.05 7.95
C SER A 24 -6.86 7.70 8.24
N ASN A 25 -6.37 7.54 9.47
CA ASN A 25 -5.09 8.09 9.89
C ASN A 25 -4.01 7.00 9.81
N PHE A 26 -2.77 7.43 9.63
CA PHE A 26 -1.62 6.54 9.63
C PHE A 26 -1.47 5.86 11.01
N PRO A 27 -1.54 4.51 11.08
CA PRO A 27 -1.40 3.77 12.33
C PRO A 27 0.05 3.67 12.85
N GLY A 28 1.02 4.25 12.15
CA GLY A 28 2.45 4.06 12.39
C GLY A 28 3.06 2.95 11.54
N SER A 29 4.39 2.85 11.54
CA SER A 29 5.14 1.89 10.71
C SER A 29 5.26 0.50 11.32
N ASP A 30 4.75 0.27 12.53
CA ASP A 30 4.70 -1.07 13.12
C ASP A 30 3.65 -1.92 12.41
N THR A 31 4.13 -2.94 11.70
CA THR A 31 3.28 -3.86 10.94
C THR A 31 2.27 -4.62 11.78
N LEU A 32 2.50 -4.74 13.10
CA LEU A 32 1.56 -5.40 14.03
C LEU A 32 0.29 -4.57 14.27
N ASN A 33 0.30 -3.28 13.94
CA ASN A 33 -0.88 -2.43 14.06
C ASN A 33 -1.95 -2.75 13.00
N TYR A 34 -1.59 -3.45 11.92
CA TYR A 34 -2.43 -3.70 10.76
C TYR A 34 -3.17 -5.03 10.86
N ASP A 35 -4.34 -5.10 10.24
CA ASP A 35 -5.24 -6.26 10.34
C ASP A 35 -4.96 -7.31 9.27
N ALA A 36 -4.30 -6.93 8.16
CA ALA A 36 -3.91 -7.84 7.09
C ALA A 36 -2.67 -7.34 6.34
N ALA A 37 -1.96 -8.27 5.70
CA ALA A 37 -0.83 -7.98 4.83
C ALA A 37 -0.87 -8.83 3.55
N PHE A 38 -0.44 -8.24 2.44
CA PHE A 38 -0.41 -8.87 1.12
C PHE A 38 0.90 -8.51 0.42
N THR A 39 1.35 -9.38 -0.47
CA THR A 39 2.54 -9.15 -1.30
C THR A 39 2.10 -8.89 -2.74
N CYS A 40 2.63 -7.84 -3.34
CA CYS A 40 2.42 -7.52 -4.74
C CYS A 40 3.12 -8.52 -5.68
N ASN A 41 2.64 -8.60 -6.92
CA ASN A 41 3.31 -9.33 -7.98
C ASN A 41 4.55 -8.55 -8.49
N GLU A 42 5.19 -9.07 -9.55
CA GLU A 42 6.38 -8.45 -10.17
C GLU A 42 6.09 -7.04 -10.74
N ASP A 43 4.85 -6.74 -11.09
CA ASP A 43 4.44 -5.43 -11.60
C ASP A 43 4.09 -4.43 -10.48
N GLY A 44 4.27 -4.81 -9.20
CA GLY A 44 3.88 -3.99 -8.06
C GLY A 44 2.37 -3.89 -7.86
N LYS A 45 1.61 -4.86 -8.37
CA LYS A 45 0.15 -4.90 -8.28
C LYS A 45 -0.34 -5.96 -7.30
N VAL A 46 -1.46 -5.68 -6.64
CA VAL A 46 -2.17 -6.68 -5.83
C VAL A 46 -3.67 -6.45 -5.92
N GLN A 47 -4.44 -7.53 -5.96
CA GLN A 47 -5.90 -7.49 -5.89
C GLN A 47 -6.36 -8.00 -4.52
N ILE A 48 -7.21 -7.22 -3.88
CA ILE A 48 -7.65 -7.46 -2.50
C ILE A 48 -9.17 -7.38 -2.45
N ALA A 49 -9.79 -8.45 -1.95
CA ALA A 49 -11.21 -8.46 -1.62
C ALA A 49 -11.42 -7.75 -0.28
N VAL A 50 -12.26 -6.72 -0.29
CA VAL A 50 -12.57 -5.90 0.88
C VAL A 50 -14.07 -5.65 0.93
N TYR A 51 -14.59 -5.51 2.13
CA TYR A 51 -15.98 -5.08 2.35
C TYR A 51 -16.09 -3.55 2.20
N PRO A 52 -17.30 -3.01 2.13
CA PRO A 52 -17.51 -1.58 2.27
C PRO A 52 -17.00 -1.11 3.63
N GLY A 53 -16.28 0.00 3.67
CA GLY A 53 -15.65 0.48 4.89
C GLY A 53 -14.53 1.47 4.63
N GLN A 54 -13.95 1.97 5.72
CA GLN A 54 -12.78 2.82 5.69
C GLN A 54 -11.53 2.00 5.98
N TYR A 55 -10.46 2.25 5.22
CA TYR A 55 -9.21 1.52 5.29
C TYR A 55 -8.04 2.48 5.23
N TYR A 56 -7.00 2.24 6.02
CA TYR A 56 -5.70 2.84 5.80
C TYR A 56 -4.80 1.81 5.13
N LEU A 57 -4.30 2.14 3.95
CA LEU A 57 -3.35 1.32 3.21
C LEU A 57 -1.95 1.85 3.47
N TRP A 58 -1.04 0.98 3.85
CA TRP A 58 0.37 1.31 3.99
C TRP A 58 1.19 0.31 3.19
N ALA A 59 2.18 0.78 2.45
CA ALA A 59 3.03 -0.04 1.61
C ALA A 59 4.49 0.19 1.95
N SER A 60 5.27 -0.88 1.84
CA SER A 60 6.72 -0.88 1.99
C SER A 60 7.33 -1.74 0.89
N GLY A 61 8.38 -1.26 0.23
CA GLY A 61 9.05 -2.00 -0.82
C GLY A 61 10.50 -1.55 -1.01
N MET A 62 11.16 -2.18 -1.98
CA MET A 62 12.54 -1.86 -2.34
C MET A 62 12.58 -1.17 -3.69
N ASP A 63 13.19 0.02 -3.73
CA ASP A 63 13.55 0.71 -4.94
C ASP A 63 15.08 0.85 -5.08
N TYR A 64 15.68 0.04 -5.93
CA TYR A 64 17.14 0.09 -6.15
C TYR A 64 17.63 1.33 -6.93
N SER A 65 16.75 2.23 -7.39
CA SER A 65 17.17 3.53 -7.93
C SER A 65 17.36 4.61 -6.87
N VAL A 66 16.99 4.36 -5.61
CA VAL A 66 17.24 5.30 -4.50
C VAL A 66 18.51 4.89 -3.74
N PRO A 67 19.10 5.75 -2.90
CA PRO A 67 20.24 5.35 -2.07
C PRO A 67 19.92 4.21 -1.10
N PRO A 68 20.91 3.40 -0.66
CA PRO A 68 20.74 2.46 0.43
C PRO A 68 20.08 3.14 1.65
N PRO A 69 19.09 2.50 2.32
CA PRO A 69 18.78 1.07 2.28
C PRO A 69 17.80 0.63 1.18
N TYR A 70 17.53 1.47 0.18
CA TYR A 70 16.58 1.20 -0.92
C TYR A 70 15.12 1.12 -0.48
N ILE A 71 14.80 1.49 0.76
CA ILE A 71 13.45 1.32 1.31
C ILE A 71 12.59 2.51 0.91
N VAL A 72 11.43 2.21 0.32
CA VAL A 72 10.39 3.19 0.05
C VAL A 72 9.10 2.79 0.76
N ASN A 73 8.49 3.75 1.46
CA ASN A 73 7.30 3.55 2.26
C ASN A 73 6.26 4.63 1.96
N GLY A 74 4.99 4.34 2.20
CA GLY A 74 3.94 5.33 2.03
C GLY A 74 2.56 4.74 2.23
N GLY A 75 1.55 5.59 2.30
CA GLY A 75 0.20 5.12 2.56
C GLY A 75 -0.87 6.15 2.27
N ILE A 76 -2.09 5.66 2.11
CA ILE A 76 -3.27 6.48 1.82
C ILE A 76 -4.50 5.95 2.55
N PRO A 77 -5.40 6.82 3.01
CA PRO A 77 -6.74 6.41 3.39
C PRO A 77 -7.59 6.12 2.17
N VAL A 78 -8.44 5.11 2.28
CA VAL A 78 -9.38 4.68 1.24
C VAL A 78 -10.72 4.38 1.87
N THR A 79 -11.79 4.86 1.23
CA THR A 79 -13.16 4.45 1.56
C THR A 79 -13.70 3.62 0.40
N MET A 80 -14.15 2.39 0.70
CA MET A 80 -14.78 1.48 -0.25
C MET A 80 -16.30 1.50 -0.05
N ARG A 81 -17.05 1.67 -1.13
CA ARG A 81 -18.52 1.64 -1.12
C ARG A 81 -19.06 0.26 -1.53
N PHE A 82 -20.35 0.05 -1.28
CA PHE A 82 -21.03 -1.18 -1.69
C PHE A 82 -20.95 -1.39 -3.21
N ASN A 83 -20.57 -2.60 -3.61
CA ASN A 83 -20.39 -3.02 -5.01
C ASN A 83 -19.40 -2.17 -5.83
N GLU A 84 -18.46 -1.49 -5.17
CA GLU A 84 -17.46 -0.65 -5.83
C GLU A 84 -16.19 -1.44 -6.17
N GLN A 85 -15.73 -1.31 -7.41
CA GLN A 85 -14.40 -1.73 -7.82
C GLN A 85 -13.54 -0.49 -8.07
N ARG A 86 -12.39 -0.42 -7.39
CA ARG A 86 -11.43 0.67 -7.54
C ARG A 86 -10.05 0.15 -7.91
N ASN A 87 -9.41 0.89 -8.81
CA ASN A 87 -7.99 0.81 -9.09
C ASN A 87 -7.33 2.01 -8.42
N LEU A 88 -6.45 1.76 -7.46
CA LEU A 88 -5.81 2.78 -6.67
C LEU A 88 -4.30 2.69 -6.81
N GLN A 89 -3.66 3.85 -6.91
CA GLN A 89 -2.22 3.96 -6.78
C GLN A 89 -1.90 4.29 -5.33
N VAL A 90 -1.03 3.50 -4.71
CA VAL A 90 -0.47 3.78 -3.39
C VAL A 90 0.91 4.40 -3.61
N PRO A 91 1.06 5.72 -3.41
CA PRO A 91 2.35 6.37 -3.52
C PRO A 91 3.25 5.95 -2.34
N VAL A 92 4.51 5.68 -2.65
CA VAL A 92 5.58 5.48 -1.68
C VAL A 92 6.70 6.47 -1.99
N SER A 93 7.47 6.85 -0.97
CA SER A 93 8.64 7.72 -1.07
C SER A 93 9.81 7.14 -0.28
N GLU A 94 11.00 7.67 -0.52
CA GLU A 94 12.16 7.46 0.36
C GLU A 94 11.77 7.84 1.79
N GLY A 95 12.16 7.02 2.76
CA GLY A 95 12.08 7.41 4.17
C GLY A 95 13.21 8.38 4.48
N ASP A 96 12.87 9.56 4.98
CA ASP A 96 13.84 10.48 5.61
C ASP A 96 14.44 9.88 6.89
#